data_AF-A0A2G6HEN0-F1
#
_entry.id   AF-A0A2G6HEN0-F1
#
_cell.length_a   1.000
_cell.length_b   1.000
_cell.length_c   1.000
_cell.angle_alpha   90.00
_cell.angle_beta   90.00
_cell.angle_gamma   90.00
#
_symmetry.space_group_name_H-M   'P 1'
#
loop_
_entity.id
_entity.type
_entity.pdbx_description
1 polymer ?
#
loop_
_entity_poly.entity_id
_entity_poly.type
_entity_poly.pdbx_seq_one_letter_code
_entity_poly.pdbx_strand_id
1 'polypeptide(L)'
;MKSILEAVVAAALVLVVGSCAITSGGSVSDVPRDSAGDPDVFEDVTYEEMDQRILETLERVRERLAREVGSEWSSGIPGSETTACPGGMLGNYRLGDFTGPIPDDRWETAQRLVMEEFAPLGVTEIIVLRDEPGHHVIEIVGDYGFTVSLRSAELADLIAFGPCIADR
;
A
#
# COMPACT_ATOMS: atom_id res chain seq x y z
N MET A 1 -51.25 17.13 -46.09
CA MET A 1 -50.67 17.61 -47.37
C MET A 1 -49.64 18.69 -47.06
N LYS A 2 -48.42 18.55 -47.62
CA LYS A 2 -47.28 19.51 -47.64
C LYS A 2 -46.63 19.86 -46.29
N SER A 3 -45.31 19.93 -46.14
CA SER A 3 -44.18 19.59 -46.99
C SER A 3 -42.91 19.55 -46.12
N ILE A 4 -41.98 18.69 -46.53
CA ILE A 4 -40.62 18.47 -46.03
C ILE A 4 -39.74 19.70 -46.31
N LEU A 5 -38.82 20.05 -45.41
CA LEU A 5 -37.53 20.64 -45.79
C LEU A 5 -36.44 20.27 -44.77
N GLU A 6 -35.48 19.47 -45.23
CA GLU A 6 -34.20 19.20 -44.57
C GLU A 6 -33.21 20.34 -44.83
N ALA A 7 -32.26 20.53 -43.91
CA ALA A 7 -31.00 21.25 -44.16
C ALA A 7 -29.85 20.64 -43.32
N VAL A 8 -29.37 19.50 -43.81
CA VAL A 8 -27.97 19.12 -44.10
C VAL A 8 -26.82 20.04 -43.58
N VAL A 9 -26.01 19.45 -42.68
CA VAL A 9 -24.52 19.43 -42.58
C VAL A 9 -23.75 20.66 -42.05
N ALA A 10 -22.97 20.42 -40.98
CA ALA A 10 -21.50 20.52 -41.00
C ALA A 10 -20.88 19.86 -39.76
N ALA A 11 -20.42 18.63 -39.91
CA ALA A 11 -19.53 17.96 -38.97
C ALA A 11 -18.11 18.54 -39.13
N ALA A 12 -17.57 19.15 -38.08
CA ALA A 12 -16.15 19.48 -38.00
C ALA A 12 -15.43 18.32 -37.29
N LEU A 13 -14.91 17.39 -38.09
CA LEU A 13 -13.88 16.45 -37.67
C LEU A 13 -12.61 17.25 -37.34
N VAL A 14 -12.20 17.27 -36.08
CA VAL A 14 -10.82 17.63 -35.71
C VAL A 14 -10.05 16.33 -35.52
N LEU A 15 -9.37 15.90 -36.59
CA LEU A 15 -8.34 14.87 -36.55
C LEU A 15 -7.05 15.51 -36.03
N VAL A 16 -6.80 15.39 -34.72
CA VAL A 16 -5.44 15.54 -34.18
C VAL A 16 -4.75 14.19 -34.37
N VAL A 17 -4.01 14.09 -35.47
CA VAL A 17 -3.06 13.01 -35.71
C VAL A 17 -1.77 13.40 -35.01
N GLY A 18 -1.47 12.75 -33.88
CA GLY A 18 -0.23 12.92 -33.13
C GLY A 18 0.12 11.59 -32.48
N SER A 19 0.90 10.79 -33.20
CA SER A 19 1.29 9.42 -32.86
C SER A 19 2.22 9.34 -31.63
N CYS A 20 2.04 8.21 -30.91
CA CYS A 20 3.04 7.49 -30.11
C CYS A 20 3.60 8.17 -28.85
N ALA A 21 3.02 7.80 -27.70
CA ALA A 21 3.78 7.15 -26.63
C ALA A 21 2.82 6.34 -25.74
N ILE A 22 2.74 5.04 -26.02
CA ILE A 22 2.37 4.07 -24.98
C ILE A 22 3.57 4.07 -24.03
N THR A 23 3.49 4.78 -22.91
CA THR A 23 4.45 4.59 -21.81
C THR A 23 4.11 3.28 -21.13
N SER A 24 4.58 2.20 -21.75
CA SER A 24 4.84 0.94 -21.07
C SER A 24 5.88 1.20 -19.97
N GLY A 25 5.59 0.73 -18.76
CA GLY A 25 6.55 0.66 -17.67
C GLY A 25 6.75 1.96 -16.92
N GLY A 26 5.84 2.26 -15.99
CA GLY A 26 6.20 3.05 -14.82
C GLY A 26 7.29 2.27 -14.08
N SER A 27 8.54 2.62 -14.37
CA SER A 27 9.70 2.14 -13.65
C SER A 27 9.55 2.57 -12.19
N VAL A 28 9.78 1.66 -11.24
CA VAL A 28 9.77 1.93 -9.78
C VAL A 28 10.93 2.84 -9.37
N SER A 29 11.46 3.64 -10.29
CA SER A 29 12.69 4.44 -10.14
C SER A 29 12.41 5.92 -9.91
N ASP A 30 11.16 6.37 -9.95
CA ASP A 30 10.79 7.79 -9.81
C ASP A 30 10.23 8.15 -8.42
N VAL A 31 10.50 7.33 -7.39
CA VAL A 31 10.42 7.82 -6.01
C VAL A 31 11.57 8.82 -5.83
N PRO A 32 11.31 10.09 -5.47
CA PRO A 32 12.36 11.04 -5.16
C PRO A 32 13.32 10.43 -4.13
N ARG A 33 14.58 10.27 -4.51
CA ARG A 33 15.66 9.80 -3.62
C ARG A 33 15.91 10.73 -2.42
N ASP A 34 15.30 11.90 -2.43
CA ASP A 34 15.37 12.93 -1.40
C ASP A 34 14.23 12.88 -0.37
N SER A 35 13.37 11.85 -0.39
CA SER A 35 12.45 11.57 0.72
C SER A 35 13.14 10.83 1.88
N ALA A 36 14.48 10.87 1.94
CA ALA A 36 15.19 10.59 3.17
C ALA A 36 14.75 11.66 4.18
N GLY A 37 13.79 11.29 5.03
CA GLY A 37 13.39 12.13 6.16
C GLY A 37 14.61 12.51 7.01
N ASP A 38 14.41 13.42 7.94
CA ASP A 38 15.42 13.84 8.91
C ASP A 38 16.04 12.64 9.64
N PRO A 39 17.29 12.23 9.39
CA PRO A 39 17.86 10.99 9.95
C PRO A 39 17.69 10.87 11.47
N ASP A 40 17.56 12.01 12.14
CA ASP A 40 17.39 12.19 13.58
C ASP A 40 16.13 11.51 14.17
N VAL A 41 15.06 11.26 13.40
CA VAL A 41 13.82 10.64 13.94
C VAL A 41 14.03 9.17 14.34
N PHE A 42 14.96 8.48 13.68
CA PHE A 42 15.37 7.13 14.06
C PHE A 42 16.78 7.07 14.64
N GLU A 43 17.46 8.21 14.83
CA GLU A 43 18.83 8.26 15.38
C GLU A 43 18.97 7.65 16.79
N ASP A 44 17.87 7.33 17.48
CA ASP A 44 17.89 6.69 18.80
C ASP A 44 17.31 5.26 18.82
N VAL A 45 16.80 4.75 17.69
CA VAL A 45 16.16 3.43 17.64
C VAL A 45 17.08 2.40 16.99
N THR A 46 17.33 1.29 17.67
CA THR A 46 18.06 0.14 17.12
C THR A 46 17.16 -0.68 16.19
N TYR A 47 17.78 -1.50 15.31
CA TYR A 47 17.02 -2.41 14.45
C TYR A 47 16.11 -3.33 15.28
N GLU A 48 16.64 -3.91 16.36
CA GLU A 48 15.92 -4.87 17.21
C GLU A 48 14.71 -4.22 17.91
N GLU A 49 14.83 -2.97 18.36
CA GLU A 49 13.70 -2.22 18.93
C GLU A 49 12.63 -1.89 17.89
N MET A 50 13.03 -1.51 16.67
CA MET A 50 12.07 -1.26 15.59
C MET A 50 11.38 -2.57 15.16
N ASP A 51 12.14 -3.66 15.06
CA ASP A 51 11.63 -4.99 14.72
C ASP A 51 10.53 -5.43 15.68
N GLN A 52 10.80 -5.31 16.99
CA GLN A 52 9.82 -5.62 18.02
C GLN A 52 8.57 -4.73 17.91
N ARG A 53 8.73 -3.42 17.70
CA ARG A 53 7.59 -2.50 17.53
C ARG A 53 6.71 -2.87 16.34
N ILE A 54 7.32 -3.30 15.22
CA ILE A 54 6.58 -3.73 14.04
C ILE A 54 5.85 -5.05 14.30
N LEU A 55 6.50 -6.04 14.91
CA LEU A 55 5.87 -7.32 15.24
C LEU A 55 4.67 -7.14 16.20
N GLU A 56 4.81 -6.34 17.25
CA GLU A 56 3.70 -6.01 18.16
C GLU A 56 2.57 -5.27 17.43
N THR A 57 2.91 -4.42 16.46
CA THR A 57 1.91 -3.72 15.63
C THR A 57 1.16 -4.69 14.73
N LEU A 58 1.85 -5.64 14.12
CA LEU A 58 1.23 -6.69 13.33
C LEU A 58 0.29 -7.55 14.18
N GLU A 59 0.68 -7.91 15.41
CA GLU A 59 -0.21 -8.63 16.33
C GLU A 59 -1.51 -7.85 16.60
N ARG A 60 -1.41 -6.54 16.91
CA ARG A 60 -2.60 -5.70 17.11
C ARG A 60 -3.47 -5.58 15.86
N VAL A 61 -2.87 -5.39 14.68
CA VAL A 61 -3.59 -5.38 13.40
C VAL A 61 -4.33 -6.69 13.21
N ARG A 62 -3.66 -7.82 13.44
CA ARG A 62 -4.23 -9.16 13.29
C ARG A 62 -5.46 -9.36 14.18
N GLU A 63 -5.34 -8.99 15.46
CA GLU A 63 -6.44 -9.06 16.43
C GLU A 63 -7.62 -8.17 16.04
N ARG A 64 -7.35 -6.94 15.59
CA ARG A 64 -8.40 -5.98 15.20
C ARG A 64 -9.10 -6.41 13.92
N LEU A 65 -8.37 -6.87 12.90
CA LEU A 65 -8.97 -7.41 11.67
C LEU A 65 -9.84 -8.64 11.97
N ALA A 66 -9.38 -9.55 12.83
CA ALA A 66 -10.20 -10.70 13.23
C ALA A 66 -11.49 -10.27 13.93
N ARG A 67 -11.42 -9.33 14.86
CA ARG A 67 -12.56 -8.88 15.67
C ARG A 67 -13.55 -7.99 14.90
N GLU A 68 -13.06 -7.07 14.08
CA GLU A 68 -13.85 -5.98 13.51
C GLU A 68 -14.19 -6.20 12.02
N VAL A 69 -13.35 -6.95 11.30
CA VAL A 69 -13.53 -7.29 9.87
C VAL A 69 -13.96 -8.75 9.69
N GLY A 70 -13.67 -9.62 10.67
CA GLY A 70 -13.95 -11.05 10.58
C GLY A 70 -12.88 -11.83 9.82
N SER A 71 -11.66 -11.28 9.72
CA SER A 71 -10.54 -11.97 9.07
C SER A 71 -10.09 -13.21 9.85
N GLU A 72 -9.78 -14.27 9.13
CA GLU A 72 -9.30 -15.53 9.70
C GLU A 72 -7.93 -15.89 9.11
N TRP A 73 -7.21 -16.76 9.81
CA TRP A 73 -5.81 -17.05 9.54
C TRP A 73 -5.53 -18.55 9.54
N SER A 74 -4.69 -18.99 8.62
CA SER A 74 -4.21 -20.39 8.55
C SER A 74 -2.81 -20.57 9.16
N SER A 75 -2.07 -19.48 9.36
CA SER A 75 -0.74 -19.48 9.97
C SER A 75 -0.56 -18.29 10.92
N GLY A 76 0.44 -18.36 11.81
CA GLY A 76 0.85 -17.24 12.66
C GLY A 76 1.61 -16.16 11.89
N ILE A 77 2.06 -15.11 12.59
CA ILE A 77 2.99 -14.13 12.01
C ILE A 77 4.35 -14.84 11.86
N PRO A 78 4.90 -14.97 10.64
CA PRO A 78 6.24 -15.50 10.45
C PRO A 78 7.30 -14.54 11.00
N GLY A 79 8.51 -15.04 11.25
CA GLY A 79 9.65 -14.18 11.59
C GLY A 79 9.97 -13.20 10.46
N SER A 80 10.53 -12.05 10.81
CA SER A 80 10.98 -11.03 9.86
C SER A 80 12.14 -11.55 9.00
N GLU A 81 12.16 -11.17 7.72
CA GLU A 81 13.35 -11.31 6.88
C GLU A 81 14.10 -10.00 6.85
N THR A 82 15.43 -10.02 6.99
CA THR A 82 16.25 -8.80 6.96
C THR A 82 16.88 -8.58 5.59
N THR A 83 17.02 -7.32 5.20
CA THR A 83 17.73 -6.91 3.98
C THR A 83 18.65 -5.74 4.29
N ALA A 84 19.85 -5.76 3.72
CA ALA A 84 20.80 -4.66 3.86
C ALA A 84 20.30 -3.40 3.13
N CYS A 85 20.48 -2.24 3.74
CA CYS A 85 20.26 -0.93 3.15
C CYS A 85 21.49 -0.04 3.36
N PRO A 86 21.64 1.10 2.65
CA PRO A 86 22.80 1.96 2.81
C PRO A 86 23.01 2.39 4.26
N GLY A 87 24.06 1.85 4.91
CA GLY A 87 24.41 2.18 6.30
C GLY A 87 23.64 1.39 7.37
N GLY A 88 22.84 0.38 7.02
CA GLY A 88 22.01 -0.32 7.99
C GLY A 88 21.27 -1.56 7.50
N MET A 89 20.21 -1.92 8.22
CA MET A 89 19.30 -3.01 7.89
C MET A 89 17.84 -2.55 7.93
N LEU A 90 17.01 -3.16 7.09
CA LEU A 90 15.56 -3.06 7.15
C LEU A 90 14.94 -4.45 7.26
N GLY A 91 13.74 -4.52 7.82
CA GLY A 91 12.97 -5.74 7.98
C GLY A 91 11.81 -5.81 6.98
N ASN A 92 11.53 -7.02 6.50
CA ASN A 92 10.37 -7.38 5.71
C ASN A 92 9.48 -8.28 6.56
N TYR A 93 8.21 -7.91 6.68
CA TYR A 93 7.26 -8.56 7.57
C TYR A 93 6.01 -8.95 6.81
N ARG A 94 5.40 -10.07 7.21
CA ARG A 94 4.08 -10.50 6.74
C ARG A 94 3.17 -10.73 7.93
N LEU A 95 1.89 -10.43 7.77
CA LEU A 95 0.89 -10.59 8.85
C LEU A 95 0.47 -12.05 9.10
N GLY A 96 0.91 -12.96 8.22
CA GLY A 96 0.51 -14.37 8.16
C GLY A 96 -0.49 -14.63 7.03
N ASP A 97 -0.83 -15.90 6.83
CA ASP A 97 -1.67 -16.33 5.71
C ASP A 97 -3.15 -16.21 6.08
N PHE A 98 -3.86 -15.31 5.41
CA PHE A 98 -5.31 -15.20 5.50
C PHE A 98 -5.99 -16.45 4.90
N THR A 99 -7.16 -16.83 5.43
CA THR A 99 -7.95 -17.95 4.88
C THR A 99 -8.85 -17.55 3.72
N GLY A 100 -9.01 -16.24 3.49
CA GLY A 100 -9.92 -15.67 2.51
C GLY A 100 -9.66 -14.18 2.29
N PRO A 101 -10.47 -13.53 1.44
CA PRO A 101 -10.37 -12.10 1.21
C PRO A 101 -11.04 -11.30 2.33
N ILE A 102 -10.68 -10.02 2.41
CA ILE A 102 -11.45 -9.01 3.14
C ILE A 102 -12.72 -8.69 2.33
N PRO A 103 -13.93 -8.78 2.92
CA PRO A 103 -15.17 -8.42 2.24
C PRO A 103 -15.21 -6.95 1.79
N ASP A 104 -15.81 -6.69 0.63
CA ASP A 104 -15.90 -5.33 0.05
C ASP A 104 -16.54 -4.31 1.01
N ASP A 105 -17.61 -4.69 1.70
CA ASP A 105 -18.31 -3.83 2.66
C ASP A 105 -17.50 -3.56 3.94
N ARG A 106 -16.40 -4.29 4.14
CA ARG A 106 -15.47 -4.13 5.27
C ARG A 106 -14.13 -3.55 4.86
N TRP A 107 -13.88 -3.33 3.57
CA TRP A 107 -12.59 -2.90 3.06
C TRP A 107 -12.13 -1.57 3.66
N GLU A 108 -12.97 -0.53 3.65
CA GLU A 108 -12.64 0.76 4.27
C GLU A 108 -12.33 0.64 5.77
N THR A 109 -13.02 -0.27 6.45
CA THR A 109 -12.72 -0.56 7.87
C THR A 109 -11.33 -1.17 8.00
N ALA A 110 -10.98 -2.17 7.19
CA ALA A 110 -9.66 -2.76 7.21
C ALA A 110 -8.55 -1.74 6.95
N GLN A 111 -8.71 -0.87 5.93
CA GLN A 111 -7.75 0.19 5.63
C GLN A 111 -7.51 1.11 6.83
N ARG A 112 -8.60 1.58 7.45
CA ARG A 112 -8.54 2.44 8.64
C ARG A 112 -7.81 1.76 9.80
N LEU A 113 -8.10 0.48 10.06
CA LEU A 113 -7.47 -0.26 11.16
C LEU A 113 -5.97 -0.39 10.95
N VAL A 114 -5.54 -0.74 9.73
CA VAL A 114 -4.10 -0.84 9.42
C VAL A 114 -3.45 0.53 9.56
N MET A 115 -4.04 1.59 9.01
CA MET A 115 -3.52 2.96 9.16
C MET A 115 -3.39 3.38 10.63
N GLU A 116 -4.43 3.16 11.45
CA GLU A 116 -4.43 3.52 12.88
C GLU A 116 -3.32 2.81 13.66
N GLU A 117 -3.11 1.52 13.42
CA GLU A 117 -2.09 0.73 14.15
C GLU A 117 -0.67 1.08 13.72
N PHE A 118 -0.46 1.40 12.44
CA PHE A 118 0.86 1.76 11.93
C PHE A 118 1.19 3.25 12.10
N ALA A 119 0.20 4.13 12.32
CA ALA A 119 0.44 5.58 12.47
C ALA A 119 1.50 5.94 13.53
N PRO A 120 1.59 5.27 14.70
CA PRO A 120 2.67 5.50 15.66
C PRO A 120 4.08 5.20 15.15
N LEU A 121 4.21 4.45 14.04
CA LEU A 121 5.48 4.12 13.38
C LEU A 121 5.84 5.10 12.26
N GLY A 122 5.09 6.20 12.10
CA GLY A 122 5.39 7.25 11.13
C GLY A 122 4.77 7.05 9.75
N VAL A 123 3.78 6.15 9.60
CA VAL A 123 2.97 6.10 8.37
C VAL A 123 1.95 7.23 8.35
N THR A 124 1.77 7.87 7.20
CA THR A 124 1.03 9.14 7.10
C THR A 124 0.06 9.20 5.93
N GLU A 125 0.27 8.42 4.87
CA GLU A 125 -0.50 8.52 3.64
C GLU A 125 -0.95 7.17 3.12
N ILE A 126 -2.19 7.10 2.64
CA ILE A 126 -2.73 5.95 1.91
C ILE A 126 -2.71 6.27 0.42
N ILE A 127 -2.09 5.39 -0.35
CA ILE A 127 -2.06 5.37 -1.81
C ILE A 127 -2.98 4.25 -2.28
N VAL A 128 -4.06 4.59 -2.96
CA VAL A 128 -4.98 3.61 -3.56
C VAL A 128 -4.45 3.19 -4.92
N LEU A 129 -4.00 1.94 -5.03
CA LEU A 129 -3.52 1.37 -6.29
C LEU A 129 -4.64 0.69 -7.07
N ARG A 130 -5.60 0.11 -6.36
CA ARG A 130 -6.81 -0.51 -6.92
C ARG A 130 -7.92 -0.55 -5.88
N ASP A 131 -9.13 -0.23 -6.30
CA ASP A 131 -10.34 -0.30 -5.49
C ASP A 131 -11.52 -0.66 -6.41
N GLU A 132 -11.75 -1.96 -6.59
CA GLU A 132 -12.87 -2.51 -7.35
C GLU A 132 -13.46 -3.72 -6.59
N PRO A 133 -14.77 -4.03 -6.74
CA PRO A 133 -15.38 -5.15 -6.03
C PRO A 133 -14.62 -6.47 -6.21
N GLY A 134 -14.26 -7.10 -5.10
CA GLY A 134 -13.48 -8.34 -5.06
C GLY A 134 -11.99 -8.18 -5.36
N HIS A 135 -11.47 -6.96 -5.58
CA HIS A 135 -10.05 -6.73 -5.77
C HIS A 135 -9.60 -5.34 -5.30
N HIS A 136 -8.94 -5.32 -4.16
CA HIS A 136 -8.44 -4.12 -3.53
C HIS A 136 -6.95 -4.17 -3.27
N VAL A 137 -6.26 -3.05 -3.49
CA VAL A 137 -4.83 -2.89 -3.23
C VAL A 137 -4.59 -1.45 -2.79
N ILE A 138 -4.07 -1.31 -1.58
CA ILE A 138 -3.52 -0.04 -1.09
C ILE A 138 -2.06 -0.21 -0.70
N GLU A 139 -1.35 0.90 -0.74
CA GLU A 139 -0.08 1.08 -0.03
C GLU A 139 -0.25 2.19 0.99
N ILE A 140 0.31 2.00 2.18
CA ILE A 140 0.39 3.01 3.22
C ILE A 140 1.87 3.36 3.33
N VAL A 141 2.20 4.61 3.07
CA VAL A 141 3.57 5.08 3.09
C VAL A 141 3.80 5.94 4.31
N GLY A 142 5.02 5.86 4.83
CA GLY A 142 5.49 6.64 5.95
C GLY A 142 6.86 7.22 5.71
N ASP A 143 7.33 7.89 6.74
CA ASP A 143 8.65 8.50 6.71
C ASP A 143 9.75 7.42 6.53
N TYR A 144 10.90 7.82 5.98
CA TYR A 144 12.10 6.96 5.84
C TYR A 144 11.91 5.68 5.03
N GLY A 145 10.92 5.67 4.14
CA GLY A 145 10.63 4.52 3.28
C GLY A 145 9.83 3.41 3.95
N PHE A 146 9.26 3.65 5.15
CA PHE A 146 8.31 2.72 5.75
C PHE A 146 7.12 2.52 4.80
N THR A 147 6.80 1.27 4.47
CA THR A 147 5.69 0.97 3.56
C THR A 147 4.88 -0.23 4.07
N VAL A 148 3.55 -0.15 4.00
CA VAL A 148 2.65 -1.28 4.25
C VAL A 148 1.77 -1.48 3.03
N SER A 149 1.81 -2.67 2.43
CA SER A 149 0.88 -3.04 1.36
C SER A 149 -0.22 -3.92 1.95
N LEU A 150 -1.47 -3.50 1.82
CA LEU A 150 -2.65 -4.31 2.13
C LEU A 150 -3.37 -4.64 0.83
N ARG A 151 -3.62 -5.93 0.60
CA ARG A 151 -4.27 -6.44 -0.61
C ARG A 151 -5.41 -7.37 -0.23
N SER A 152 -6.44 -7.40 -1.05
CA SER A 152 -7.55 -8.34 -0.95
C SER A 152 -8.04 -8.73 -2.34
N ALA A 153 -7.87 -9.98 -2.74
CA ALA A 153 -8.39 -10.52 -4.00
C ALA A 153 -9.03 -11.89 -3.78
N GLU A 154 -8.38 -12.99 -4.21
CA GLU A 154 -8.79 -14.33 -3.81
C GLU A 154 -8.43 -14.60 -2.33
N LEU A 155 -7.28 -14.08 -1.90
CA LEU A 155 -6.84 -14.04 -0.52
C LEU A 155 -6.44 -12.61 -0.18
N ALA A 156 -6.57 -12.25 1.09
CA ALA A 156 -5.94 -11.04 1.61
C ALA A 156 -4.45 -11.30 1.92
N ASP A 157 -3.66 -10.24 1.88
CA ASP A 157 -2.25 -10.25 2.26
C ASP A 157 -1.88 -8.87 2.83
N LEU A 158 -1.02 -8.88 3.84
CA LEU A 158 -0.42 -7.66 4.37
C LEU A 158 1.08 -7.87 4.52
N ILE A 159 1.83 -7.00 3.86
CA ILE A 159 3.29 -6.96 3.88
C ILE A 159 3.72 -5.59 4.38
N ALA A 160 4.60 -5.55 5.37
CA ALA A 160 5.22 -4.33 5.84
C ALA A 160 6.73 -4.36 5.55
N PHE A 161 7.25 -3.21 5.11
CA PHE A 161 8.65 -2.91 4.92
C PHE A 161 9.04 -1.86 5.94
N GLY A 162 9.90 -2.24 6.89
CA GLY A 162 10.42 -1.32 7.90
C GLY A 162 11.33 -0.26 7.27
N PRO A 163 11.63 0.82 8.00
CA PRO A 163 12.56 1.84 7.55
C PRO A 163 13.99 1.29 7.60
N CYS A 164 14.91 1.92 6.87
CA CYS A 164 16.33 1.59 7.00
C CYS A 164 16.86 2.10 8.34
N ILE A 165 17.28 1.18 9.23
CA ILE A 165 17.84 1.51 10.54
C ILE A 165 19.35 1.27 10.51
N ALA A 166 20.12 2.29 10.89
CA ALA A 166 21.58 2.23 10.92
C ALA A 166 22.09 1.12 11.84
N ASP A 167 23.14 0.41 11.41
CA ASP A 167 23.86 -0.59 12.21
C ASP A 167 24.82 0.14 13.16
N ARG A 168 24.67 -0.04 14.49
CA ARG A 168 25.40 0.73 15.51
C ARG A 168 26.05 -0.18 16.54
#